data_AF-A0A7C7EC17-F1
#
_entry.id   AF-A0A7C7EC17-F1
#
_cell.length_a   1.000
_cell.length_b   1.000
_cell.length_c   1.000
_cell.angle_alpha   90.00
_cell.angle_beta   90.00
_cell.angle_gamma   90.00
#
_symmetry.space_group_name_H-M   'P 1'
#
loop_
_entity.id
_entity.type
_entity.pdbx_description
1 polymer ?
#
loop_
_entity_poly.entity_id
_entity_poly.type
_entity_poly.pdbx_seq_one_letter_code
_entity_poly.pdbx_strand_id
1 'polypeptide(L)'
;CKSFITQKKGQLSDSEITILKKNNLIWGCDVCQDICPHNKNIEKTNIKELKENLIYSIQYDELKQMTNKEFIEKYGNRAFSWRGKGILLRNYEIINDLKIRN
;
A
#
# COMPACT_ATOMS: atom_id res chain seq x y z
N CYS A 1 -9.32 8.64 7.23
CA CYS A 1 -8.46 7.45 7.43
C CYS A 1 -7.55 7.28 6.22
N LYS A 2 -6.21 7.24 6.39
CA LYS A 2 -5.28 7.06 5.25
C LYS A 2 -5.38 5.66 4.63
N SER A 3 -5.55 4.62 5.45
CA SER A 3 -5.76 3.25 4.95
C SER A 3 -6.94 3.20 3.95
N PHE A 4 -8.06 3.87 4.24
CA PHE A 4 -9.16 4.00 3.28
C PHE A 4 -8.75 4.69 1.97
N ILE A 5 -8.05 5.83 2.05
CA ILE A 5 -7.63 6.61 0.87
C ILE A 5 -6.76 5.77 -0.06
N THR A 6 -5.83 4.98 0.48
CA THR A 6 -4.97 4.10 -0.34
C THR A 6 -5.77 3.07 -1.16
N GLN A 7 -6.98 2.71 -0.73
CA GLN A 7 -7.83 1.68 -1.36
C GLN A 7 -8.96 2.27 -2.21
N LYS A 8 -9.22 3.58 -2.10
CA LYS A 8 -10.28 4.28 -2.82
C LYS A 8 -10.00 4.21 -4.32
N LYS A 9 -10.98 3.74 -5.11
CA LYS A 9 -10.91 3.77 -6.59
C LYS A 9 -11.24 5.16 -7.13
N GLY A 10 -10.82 5.42 -8.37
CA GLY A 10 -11.07 6.70 -9.04
C GLY A 10 -10.07 7.79 -8.64
N GLN A 11 -10.44 9.04 -8.90
CA GLN A 11 -9.65 10.21 -8.54
C GLN A 11 -9.72 10.48 -7.04
N LEU A 12 -8.62 10.97 -6.49
CA LEU A 12 -8.54 11.46 -5.12
C LEU A 12 -8.71 12.98 -5.14
N SER A 13 -9.36 13.54 -4.12
CA SER A 13 -9.39 15.00 -3.93
C SER A 13 -8.02 15.54 -3.54
N ASP A 14 -7.79 16.84 -3.68
CA ASP A 14 -6.54 17.49 -3.26
C ASP A 14 -6.25 17.28 -1.76
N SER A 15 -7.29 17.28 -0.93
CA SER A 15 -7.19 16.97 0.50
C SER A 15 -6.75 15.52 0.73
N GLU A 16 -7.29 14.56 -0.03
CA GLU A 16 -6.89 13.15 0.04
C GLU A 16 -5.46 12.94 -0.45
N ILE A 17 -5.05 13.62 -1.52
CA ILE A 17 -3.68 13.63 -2.04
C ILE A 17 -2.72 14.15 -0.99
N THR A 18 -3.05 15.28 -0.34
CA THR A 18 -2.25 15.86 0.74
C THR A 18 -2.07 14.88 1.90
N ILE A 19 -3.13 14.17 2.30
CA ILE A 19 -3.06 13.13 3.34
C ILE A 19 -2.23 11.92 2.87
N LEU A 20 -2.41 11.49 1.61
CA LEU A 20 -1.68 10.37 1.03
C LEU A 20 -0.17 10.63 0.98
N LYS A 21 0.26 11.88 0.76
CA LYS A 21 1.68 12.25 0.74
C LYS A 21 2.36 12.28 2.11
N LYS A 22 1.63 12.21 3.23
CA LYS A 22 2.22 12.29 4.59
C LYS A 22 3.09 11.07 4.99
N ASN A 23 3.08 9.98 4.22
CA ASN A 23 3.98 8.83 4.40
C ASN A 23 4.11 8.04 3.08
N ASN A 24 5.09 7.14 3.03
CA ASN A 24 5.47 6.43 1.81
C ASN A 24 4.72 5.10 1.59
N LEU A 25 3.64 4.83 2.33
CA LEU A 25 2.85 3.60 2.18
C LEU A 25 1.87 3.73 1.02
N ILE A 26 2.01 2.86 0.02
CA ILE A 26 1.12 2.77 -1.14
C ILE A 26 -0.16 1.98 -0.84
N TRP A 27 -0.23 1.30 0.29
CA TRP A 27 -1.37 0.50 0.75
C TRP A 27 -1.42 0.47 2.28
N GLY A 28 -2.59 0.71 2.86
CA GLY A 28 -2.77 0.68 4.31
C GLY A 28 -2.18 1.90 5.05
N CYS A 29 -2.14 1.82 6.37
CA CYS A 29 -1.53 2.81 7.26
C CYS A 29 -1.54 2.27 8.70
N ASP A 30 -0.38 2.19 9.34
CA ASP A 30 -0.26 1.63 10.69
C ASP A 30 0.07 2.67 11.77
N VAL A 31 0.16 3.96 11.40
CA VAL A 31 0.60 5.03 12.33
C VAL A 31 -0.19 5.10 13.63
N CYS A 32 -1.49 4.81 13.62
CA CYS A 32 -2.31 4.80 14.85
C CYS A 32 -1.98 3.61 15.76
N GLN A 33 -1.50 2.50 15.20
CA GLN A 33 -1.00 1.36 15.95
C GLN A 33 0.44 1.60 16.41
N ASP A 34 1.29 2.18 15.57
CA ASP A 34 2.71 2.45 15.87
C ASP A 34 2.88 3.38 17.07
N ILE A 35 2.00 4.40 17.19
CA ILE A 35 2.05 5.37 18.31
C ILE A 35 1.36 4.84 19.58
N CYS A 36 0.61 3.74 19.50
CA CYS A 36 -0.18 3.24 20.62
C CYS A 36 0.73 2.68 21.73
N PRO A 37 0.62 3.16 22.99
CA PRO A 37 1.45 2.65 24.08
C PRO A 37 1.19 1.16 24.38
N HIS A 38 -0.02 0.66 24.12
CA HIS A 38 -0.37 -0.75 24.30
C HIS A 38 0.33 -1.68 23.31
N ASN A 39 0.86 -1.16 22.20
CA ASN A 39 1.60 -1.96 21.22
C ASN A 39 3.12 -1.96 21.47
N LYS A 40 3.59 -1.29 22.52
CA LYS A 40 5.03 -1.27 22.86
C LYS A 40 5.44 -2.60 23.48
N ASN A 41 6.57 -3.14 23.01
CA ASN A 41 7.20 -4.35 23.56
C ASN A 41 6.30 -5.59 23.60
N ILE A 42 5.32 -5.68 22.70
CA ILE A 42 4.45 -6.85 22.58
C ILE A 42 5.17 -7.99 21.84
N GLU A 43 4.97 -9.21 22.30
CA GLU A 43 5.51 -10.41 21.64
C GLU A 43 4.89 -10.60 20.24
N LYS A 44 5.72 -11.02 19.29
CA LYS A 44 5.24 -11.37 17.95
C LYS A 44 4.50 -12.70 17.99
N THR A 45 3.49 -12.83 17.14
CA THR A 45 2.71 -14.07 17.01
C THR A 45 3.58 -15.30 16.70
N ASN A 46 3.21 -16.44 17.28
CA ASN A 46 3.87 -17.71 16.99
C ASN A 46 3.40 -18.38 15.69
N ILE A 47 2.31 -17.90 15.09
CA ILE A 47 1.73 -18.39 13.83
C ILE A 47 2.74 -18.20 12.69
N LYS A 48 3.14 -19.29 12.02
CA LYS A 48 4.23 -19.28 11.02
C LYS A 48 3.85 -18.52 9.75
N GLU A 49 2.60 -18.67 9.31
CA GLU A 49 2.05 -18.07 8.10
C GLU A 49 2.05 -16.54 8.15
N LEU A 50 2.09 -15.95 9.35
CA LEU A 50 2.18 -14.50 9.57
C LEU A 50 3.62 -13.99 9.68
N LYS A 51 4.63 -14.88 9.63
CA LYS A 51 6.06 -14.56 9.77
C LYS A 51 6.88 -14.88 8.53
N GLU A 52 6.44 -15.83 7.73
CA GLU A 52 7.15 -16.32 6.55
C GLU A 52 6.63 -15.67 5.27
N ASN A 53 7.45 -15.65 4.21
CA ASN A 53 7.08 -15.13 2.89
C ASN A 53 6.52 -13.69 2.92
N LEU A 54 7.05 -12.85 3.79
CA LEU A 54 6.61 -11.46 3.96
C LEU A 54 7.07 -10.58 2.80
N ILE A 55 6.18 -9.69 2.35
CA ILE A 55 6.44 -8.72 1.30
C ILE A 55 6.20 -7.34 1.89
N TYR A 56 7.28 -6.59 2.08
CA TYR A 56 7.23 -5.24 2.66
C TYR A 56 7.24 -4.13 1.61
N SER A 57 7.67 -4.44 0.38
CA SER A 57 7.74 -3.50 -0.73
C SER A 57 7.49 -4.19 -2.06
N ILE A 58 7.07 -3.41 -3.05
CA ILE A 58 6.90 -3.82 -4.44
C ILE A 58 7.71 -2.87 -5.29
N GLN A 59 8.48 -3.38 -6.25
CA GLN A 59 9.26 -2.56 -7.16
C GLN A 59 8.33 -1.86 -8.16
N TYR A 60 8.45 -0.53 -8.28
CA TYR A 60 7.55 0.27 -9.11
C TYR A 60 7.64 -0.11 -10.58
N ASP A 61 8.84 -0.21 -11.14
CA ASP A 61 9.03 -0.53 -12.56
C ASP A 61 8.49 -1.92 -12.90
N GLU A 62 8.68 -2.89 -12.02
CA GLU A 62 8.12 -4.24 -12.17
C GLU A 62 6.59 -4.19 -12.17
N LEU A 63 5.98 -3.53 -11.19
CA LEU A 63 4.53 -3.39 -11.06
C LEU A 63 3.90 -2.65 -12.25
N LYS A 64 4.63 -1.67 -12.80
CA LYS A 64 4.21 -0.86 -13.95
C LYS A 64 4.19 -1.72 -15.22
N GLN A 65 5.20 -2.56 -15.42
CA GLN A 65 5.34 -3.42 -16.60
C GLN A 65 4.42 -4.65 -16.57
N MET A 66 4.06 -5.16 -15.38
CA MET A 66 3.13 -6.30 -15.26
C MET A 66 1.78 -6.02 -15.94
N THR A 67 1.19 -7.02 -16.57
CA THR A 67 -0.22 -7.07 -16.91
C THR A 67 -1.08 -7.30 -15.65
N ASN A 68 -2.39 -7.11 -15.76
CA ASN A 68 -3.28 -7.46 -14.65
C ASN A 68 -3.27 -8.97 -14.34
N LYS A 69 -3.06 -9.82 -15.36
CA LYS A 69 -2.96 -11.27 -15.19
C LYS A 69 -1.73 -11.64 -14.37
N GLU A 70 -0.55 -11.15 -14.75
CA GLU A 70 0.70 -11.39 -14.03
C GLU A 70 0.65 -10.86 -12.59
N PHE A 71 0.02 -9.70 -12.38
CA PHE A 71 -0.17 -9.16 -11.03
C PHE A 71 -1.01 -10.09 -10.14
N ILE A 72 -2.09 -10.66 -10.66
CA ILE A 72 -2.94 -11.61 -9.91
C ILE A 72 -2.22 -12.94 -9.71
N GLU A 73 -1.50 -13.44 -10.70
CA GLU A 73 -0.69 -14.66 -10.56
C GLU A 73 0.39 -14.50 -9.46
N LYS A 74 1.06 -13.34 -9.40
CA LYS A 74 2.13 -13.09 -8.42
C LYS A 74 1.62 -12.69 -7.03
N TYR A 75 0.59 -11.86 -6.95
CA TYR A 75 0.15 -11.22 -5.71
C TYR A 75 -1.29 -11.54 -5.30
N GLY A 76 -2.04 -12.34 -6.05
CA GLY A 76 -3.45 -12.61 -5.80
C GLY A 76 -3.78 -13.22 -4.43
N ASN A 77 -2.80 -13.86 -3.78
CA ASN A 77 -2.91 -14.37 -2.41
C ASN A 77 -2.61 -13.31 -1.33
N ARG A 78 -2.29 -12.07 -1.71
CA ARG A 78 -1.97 -10.98 -0.78
C ARG A 78 -3.17 -10.07 -0.59
N ALA A 79 -3.40 -9.65 0.65
CA ALA A 79 -4.52 -8.77 0.99
C ALA A 79 -4.50 -7.44 0.22
N PHE A 80 -3.35 -6.93 -0.23
CA PHE A 80 -3.29 -5.70 -1.01
C PHE A 80 -3.69 -5.84 -2.49
N SER A 81 -3.90 -7.07 -2.97
CA SER A 81 -4.16 -7.34 -4.40
C SER A 81 -5.63 -7.18 -4.81
N TRP A 82 -6.57 -7.22 -3.86
CA TRP A 82 -8.01 -7.31 -4.17
C TRP A 82 -8.60 -6.11 -4.92
N ARG A 83 -7.91 -4.96 -4.92
CA ARG A 83 -8.29 -3.75 -5.67
C ARG A 83 -7.50 -3.58 -6.99
N GLY A 84 -6.59 -4.49 -7.29
CA GLY A 84 -5.76 -4.49 -8.50
C GLY A 84 -4.55 -3.54 -8.43
N LYS A 85 -3.61 -3.70 -9.37
CA LYS A 85 -2.35 -2.94 -9.41
C LYS A 85 -2.50 -1.44 -9.65
N GLY A 86 -3.57 -1.02 -10.31
CA GLY A 86 -3.76 0.37 -10.77
C GLY A 86 -3.77 1.38 -9.62
N ILE A 87 -4.39 1.05 -8.49
CA ILE A 87 -4.42 1.91 -7.31
C ILE A 87 -3.06 1.97 -6.60
N LEU A 88 -2.28 0.88 -6.58
CA LEU A 88 -0.94 0.83 -6.01
C LEU A 88 0.01 1.72 -6.82
N LEU A 89 -0.06 1.62 -8.15
CA LEU A 89 0.68 2.49 -9.07
C LEU A 89 0.30 3.95 -8.89
N ARG A 90 -1.01 4.27 -8.87
CA ARG A 90 -1.50 5.63 -8.63
C ARG A 90 -0.96 6.19 -7.32
N ASN A 91 -1.02 5.42 -6.23
CA ASN A 91 -0.57 5.89 -4.93
C ASN A 91 0.94 6.12 -4.93
N TYR A 92 1.73 5.21 -5.52
CA TYR A 92 3.16 5.39 -5.69
C TYR A 92 3.49 6.68 -6.45
N GLU A 93 2.83 6.90 -7.58
CA GLU A 93 3.07 8.07 -8.43
C GLU A 93 2.69 9.39 -7.77
N ILE A 94 1.60 9.41 -6.99
CA ILE A 94 1.20 10.59 -6.21
C ILE A 94 2.20 10.87 -5.09
N ILE A 95 2.63 9.85 -4.35
CA ILE A 95 3.60 9.99 -3.25
C ILE A 95 4.95 10.52 -3.76
N ASN A 96 5.37 10.08 -4.94
CA ASN A 96 6.67 10.41 -5.54
C ASN A 96 6.60 11.52 -6.60
N ASP A 97 5.48 12.24 -6.71
CA ASP A 97 5.30 13.37 -7.63
C ASP A 97 5.55 13.07 -9.12
N LEU A 98 5.37 11.81 -9.53
CA LEU A 98 5.70 11.34 -10.89
C LEU A 98 4.65 11.72 -11.95
N LYS A 99 3.44 12.10 -11.55
CA LYS A 99 2.33 12.44 -12.45
C LYS A 99 1.72 13.84 -12.24
N ILE A 100 2.35 14.69 -11.43
CA ILE A 100 1.86 16.07 -11.18
C ILE A 100 2.50 17.07 -12.16
N ARG A 101 2.70 16.66 -13.41
CA ARG A 101 3.05 17.58 -14.50
C ARG A 101 2.03 17.39 -15.62
N ASN A 102 0.94 18.15 -15.51
CA ASN A 102 0.24 18.72 -16.64
C ASN A 102 0.38 20.24 -16.51
#